data_AF-A0AAV4H238-F1
#
_entry.id   AF-A0AAV4H238-F1
#
_cell.length_a   1.000
_cell.length_b   1.000
_cell.length_c   1.000
_cell.angle_alpha   90.00
_cell.angle_beta   90.00
_cell.angle_gamma   90.00
#
_symmetry.space_group_name_H-M   'P 1'
#
loop_
_entity.id
_entity.type
_entity.pdbx_description
1 polymer ?
#
loop_
_entity_poly.entity_id
_entity_poly.type
_entity_poly.pdbx_seq_one_letter_code
_entity_poly.pdbx_strand_id
1 'polypeptide(L)'
;MPTEISYSVADYVVGGLTLFVPFGIGLWYAIKDANKATRDEYLLGGRQMSVFPVALSTFITFVSAVSLMGNPTEVFFFGAIAFSTYIGVALSYLVGYFTLVPLLTPLRLTSVYEYLQLRIKWSNVIVFLSPVVVEVVVVVVVVVIFVVVVVVVVVVVVVVVAVV
;
A
#
# COMPACT_ATOMS: atom_id res chain seq x y z
N MET A 1 1.47 15.88 35.76
CA MET A 1 2.65 15.05 36.06
C MET A 1 3.07 14.43 34.73
N PRO A 2 4.26 14.73 34.19
CA PRO A 2 4.69 14.14 32.94
C PRO A 2 5.03 12.67 33.22
N THR A 3 4.24 11.74 32.70
CA THR A 3 4.60 10.33 32.71
C THR A 3 5.71 10.14 31.68
N GLU A 4 6.93 9.91 32.15
CA GLU A 4 8.03 9.37 31.34
C GLU A 4 7.49 8.18 30.55
N ILE A 5 7.42 8.28 29.21
CA ILE A 5 7.02 7.17 28.35
C ILE A 5 8.21 6.21 28.28
N SER A 6 8.42 5.42 29.33
CA SER A 6 9.35 4.31 29.30
C SER A 6 8.74 3.18 28.48
N TYR A 7 9.39 2.84 27.37
CA TYR A 7 9.05 1.68 26.56
C TYR A 7 9.15 0.43 27.43
N SER A 8 8.06 -0.31 27.52
CA SER A 8 8.05 -1.58 28.23
C SER A 8 8.83 -2.61 27.42
N VAL A 9 9.39 -3.62 28.08
CA VAL A 9 10.00 -4.79 27.40
C VAL A 9 9.02 -5.40 26.40
N ALA A 10 7.71 -5.33 26.68
CA ALA A 10 6.65 -5.77 25.77
C ALA A 10 6.67 -5.04 24.40
N ASP A 11 6.97 -3.75 24.36
CA ASP A 11 6.93 -2.96 23.12
C ASP A 11 8.05 -3.37 22.16
N TYR A 12 9.24 -3.64 22.71
CA TYR A 12 10.38 -4.17 21.94
C TYR A 12 10.11 -5.58 21.41
N VAL A 13 9.44 -6.43 22.19
CA VAL A 13 9.07 -7.78 21.77
C VAL A 13 8.05 -7.74 20.63
N VAL A 14 7.01 -6.91 20.73
CA VAL A 14 6.01 -6.76 19.66
C VAL A 14 6.63 -6.15 18.40
N GLY A 15 7.50 -5.15 18.53
CA GLY A 15 8.24 -4.58 17.40
C GLY A 15 9.09 -5.61 16.68
N GLY A 16 9.84 -6.43 17.43
CA GLY A 16 10.62 -7.53 16.88
C GLY A 16 9.74 -8.55 16.15
N LEU A 17 8.66 -9.02 16.79
CA LEU A 17 7.76 -10.00 16.18
C LEU A 17 7.13 -9.49 14.88
N THR A 18 6.70 -8.23 14.85
CA THR A 18 6.07 -7.63 13.67
C THR A 18 7.03 -7.51 12.48
N LEU A 19 8.33 -7.41 12.72
CA LEU A 19 9.37 -7.43 11.68
C LEU A 19 9.74 -8.86 11.26
N PHE A 20 10.02 -9.73 12.24
CA PHE A 20 10.58 -11.06 11.97
C PHE A 20 9.54 -12.06 11.46
N VAL A 21 8.26 -11.95 11.84
CA VAL A 21 7.22 -12.89 11.40
C VAL A 21 6.98 -12.78 9.88
N PRO A 22 6.71 -11.59 9.29
CA PRO A 22 6.57 -11.46 7.84
C PRO A 22 7.86 -11.79 7.09
N PHE A 23 9.02 -11.41 7.64
CA PHE A 23 10.31 -11.74 7.06
C PHE A 23 10.55 -13.25 7.00
N GLY A 24 10.25 -13.98 8.07
CA GLY A 24 10.37 -15.44 8.13
C GLY A 24 9.42 -16.14 7.16
N ILE A 25 8.18 -15.67 7.04
CA ILE A 25 7.22 -16.18 6.06
C ILE A 25 7.75 -15.94 4.63
N GLY A 26 8.22 -14.73 4.33
CA GLY A 26 8.81 -14.39 3.03
C GLY A 26 10.03 -15.25 2.69
N LEU A 27 10.92 -15.48 3.65
CA LEU A 27 12.11 -16.32 3.46
C LEU A 27 11.74 -17.80 3.24
N TRP A 28 10.75 -18.31 3.96
CA TRP A 28 10.26 -19.67 3.78
C TRP A 28 9.68 -19.89 2.37
N TYR A 29 8.84 -18.96 1.89
CA TYR A 29 8.31 -19.02 0.52
C TYR A 29 9.41 -18.83 -0.54
N ALA A 30 10.38 -17.95 -0.29
CA ALA A 30 11.50 -17.71 -1.21
C ALA A 30 12.35 -18.98 -1.43
N ILE A 31 12.61 -19.76 -0.37
CA ILE A 31 13.40 -20.99 -0.46
C ILE A 31 12.54 -22.14 -1.04
N LYS A 32 11.27 -22.25 -0.65
CA LYS A 32 10.38 -23.34 -1.06
C LYS A 32 10.00 -23.30 -2.53
N ASP A 33 9.73 -22.10 -3.07
CA ASP A 33 9.30 -21.92 -4.46
C ASP A 33 10.44 -21.48 -5.39
N ALA A 34 11.69 -21.50 -4.94
CA ALA A 34 12.89 -21.16 -5.72
C ALA A 34 12.99 -21.92 -7.07
N ASN A 35 12.46 -23.15 -7.12
CA ASN A 35 12.54 -24.02 -8.30
C ASN A 35 11.26 -24.06 -9.16
N LYS A 36 10.20 -23.29 -8.83
CA LYS A 36 8.90 -23.30 -9.54
C LYS A 36 8.63 -22.02 -10.34
N ALA A 37 9.68 -21.32 -10.75
CA ALA A 37 9.63 -19.95 -11.25
C ALA A 37 9.14 -19.80 -12.71
N THR A 38 7.91 -20.20 -13.00
CA THR A 38 7.22 -19.72 -14.21
C THR A 38 6.62 -18.35 -13.90
N ARG A 39 6.73 -17.38 -14.83
CA ARG A 39 6.23 -16.00 -14.63
C ARG A 39 4.76 -15.94 -14.17
N ASP A 40 3.93 -16.80 -14.75
CA ASP A 40 2.51 -16.88 -14.41
C ASP A 40 2.26 -17.45 -13.01
N GLU A 41 3.11 -18.37 -12.54
CA GLU A 41 3.02 -18.93 -11.19
C GLU A 41 3.40 -17.87 -10.15
N TYR A 42 4.43 -17.07 -10.43
CA TYR A 42 4.91 -16.01 -9.55
C TYR A 42 3.97 -14.80 -9.50
N LEU A 43 3.45 -14.35 -10.65
CA LEU A 43 2.62 -13.14 -10.73
C LEU A 43 1.14 -13.43 -10.46
N LEU A 44 0.63 -14.60 -10.84
CA LEU A 44 -0.79 -14.94 -10.77
C LEU A 44 -1.11 -16.07 -9.79
N GLY A 45 -0.10 -16.66 -9.13
CA GLY A 45 -0.31 -17.77 -8.20
C GLY A 45 -0.94 -18.99 -8.87
N GLY A 46 -0.62 -19.23 -10.14
CA GLY A 46 -1.21 -20.30 -10.95
C GLY A 46 -2.69 -20.11 -11.29
N ARG A 47 -3.28 -18.94 -10.98
CA ARG A 47 -4.72 -18.61 -11.12
C ARG A 47 -5.64 -19.55 -10.34
N GLN A 48 -5.11 -20.27 -9.35
CA GLN A 48 -5.85 -21.22 -8.51
C GLN A 48 -6.12 -20.68 -7.10
N MET A 49 -5.74 -19.42 -6.82
CA MET A 49 -5.99 -18.80 -5.53
C MET A 49 -7.49 -18.59 -5.30
N SER A 50 -7.95 -18.97 -4.11
CA SER A 50 -9.34 -18.73 -3.68
C SER A 50 -9.62 -17.22 -3.60
N VAL A 51 -10.90 -16.83 -3.76
CA VAL A 51 -11.33 -15.43 -3.71
C VAL A 51 -11.01 -14.78 -2.36
N PHE A 52 -11.08 -15.55 -1.27
CA PHE A 52 -10.85 -15.04 0.08
C PHE A 52 -9.43 -14.49 0.31
N PRO A 53 -8.33 -15.25 0.07
CA PRO A 53 -6.98 -14.73 0.21
C PRO A 53 -6.67 -13.58 -0.76
N VAL A 54 -7.26 -13.59 -1.97
CA VAL A 54 -7.09 -12.50 -2.95
C VAL A 54 -7.74 -11.20 -2.45
N ALA A 55 -8.97 -11.29 -1.92
CA ALA A 55 -9.66 -10.14 -1.34
C ALA A 55 -8.89 -9.59 -0.13
N LEU A 56 -8.40 -10.47 0.75
CA LEU A 56 -7.60 -10.07 1.92
C LEU A 56 -6.30 -9.36 1.50
N SER A 57 -5.57 -9.92 0.53
CA SER A 57 -4.35 -9.28 0.01
C SER A 57 -4.64 -7.93 -0.62
N THR A 58 -5.75 -7.80 -1.34
CA THR A 58 -6.15 -6.54 -1.96
C THR A 58 -6.50 -5.50 -0.90
N PHE A 59 -7.21 -5.89 0.16
CA PHE A 59 -7.52 -5.02 1.29
C PHE A 59 -6.26 -4.54 2.01
N ILE A 60 -5.31 -5.43 2.30
CA ILE A 60 -4.04 -5.07 2.94
C ILE A 60 -3.27 -4.04 2.10
N THR A 61 -3.25 -4.19 0.77
CA THR A 61 -2.60 -3.22 -0.14
C THR A 61 -3.25 -1.83 -0.10
N PHE A 62 -4.55 -1.72 0.19
CA PHE A 62 -5.22 -0.43 0.31
C PHE A 62 -4.91 0.30 1.62
N VAL A 63 -4.52 -0.41 2.68
CA VAL A 63 -4.24 0.21 3.98
C VAL A 63 -2.81 0.74 3.99
N SER A 64 -2.67 2.06 4.03
CA SER A 64 -1.38 2.75 4.14
C SER A 64 -1.20 3.44 5.48
N ALA A 65 0.06 3.61 5.92
CA ALA A 65 0.38 4.40 7.12
C ALA A 65 -0.07 5.87 6.99
N VAL A 66 -0.04 6.42 5.77
CA VAL A 66 -0.51 7.78 5.49
C VAL A 66 -2.01 7.90 5.73
N SER A 67 -2.81 6.95 5.25
CA SER A 67 -4.25 6.94 5.48
C SER A 67 -4.57 6.74 6.97
N LEU A 68 -3.84 5.87 7.67
CA LEU A 68 -4.08 5.59 9.08
C LEU A 68 -3.91 6.82 9.99
N MET A 69 -2.92 7.68 9.71
CA MET A 69 -2.72 8.95 10.44
C MET A 69 -3.49 10.13 9.83
N GLY A 70 -3.64 10.16 8.51
CA GLY A 70 -4.28 11.25 7.77
C GLY A 70 -5.78 11.30 8.01
N ASN A 71 -6.47 10.16 7.96
CA ASN A 71 -7.92 10.08 8.13
C ASN A 71 -8.42 10.63 9.48
N PRO A 72 -7.84 10.26 10.65
CA PRO A 72 -8.28 10.84 11.92
C PRO A 72 -7.92 12.32 12.03
N THR A 73 -6.82 12.76 11.40
CA THR A 73 -6.45 14.20 11.34
C THR A 73 -7.50 14.99 10.55
N GLU A 74 -7.98 14.45 9.42
CA GLU A 74 -9.02 15.06 8.62
C GLU A 74 -10.35 15.16 9.39
N VAL A 75 -10.74 14.09 10.09
CA VAL A 75 -11.93 14.09 10.95
C VAL A 75 -11.77 15.07 12.12
N PHE A 76 -10.57 15.21 12.68
CA PHE A 76 -10.30 16.15 13.77
C PHE A 76 -10.51 17.61 13.34
N PHE A 77 -10.08 18.00 12.15
CA PHE A 77 -10.22 19.38 11.66
C PHE A 77 -11.56 19.67 10.98
N PHE A 78 -12.09 18.74 10.19
CA PHE A 78 -13.26 18.96 9.34
C PHE A 78 -14.53 18.25 9.83
N GLY A 79 -14.43 17.39 10.85
CA GLY A 79 -15.57 16.70 11.44
C GLY A 79 -16.20 15.66 10.51
N ALA A 80 -17.54 15.58 10.51
CA ALA A 80 -18.29 14.54 9.79
C ALA A 80 -18.20 14.65 8.26
N ILE A 81 -17.78 15.79 7.69
CA ILE A 81 -17.68 15.94 6.23
C ILE A 81 -16.61 15.03 5.63
N ALA A 82 -15.57 14.68 6.39
CA ALA A 82 -14.55 13.71 5.99
C ALA A 82 -15.16 12.31 5.68
N PHE A 83 -16.34 12.00 6.23
CA PHE A 83 -17.04 10.76 5.94
C PHE A 83 -17.55 10.69 4.49
N SER A 84 -17.78 11.82 3.84
CA SER A 84 -18.23 11.88 2.45
C SER A 84 -17.22 11.25 1.48
N THR A 85 -15.92 11.36 1.78
CA THR A 85 -14.84 10.72 1.02
C THR A 85 -14.98 9.20 0.98
N TYR A 86 -15.32 8.57 2.12
CA TYR A 86 -15.54 7.12 2.17
C TYR A 86 -16.78 6.68 1.39
N ILE A 87 -17.84 7.49 1.36
CA ILE A 87 -19.03 7.20 0.55
C ILE A 87 -18.67 7.23 -0.95
N GLY A 88 -17.89 8.23 -1.37
CA GLY A 88 -17.41 8.34 -2.75
C GLY A 88 -16.55 7.14 -3.17
N VAL A 89 -15.62 6.72 -2.30
CA VAL A 89 -14.77 5.55 -2.52
C VAL A 89 -15.58 4.25 -2.56
N ALA A 90 -16.58 4.10 -1.69
CA ALA A 90 -17.46 2.93 -1.71
C ALA A 90 -18.24 2.82 -3.04
N LEU A 91 -18.76 3.95 -3.54
CA LEU A 91 -19.44 4.00 -4.83
C LEU A 91 -18.50 3.68 -6.01
N SER A 92 -17.25 4.15 -5.98
CA SER A 92 -16.29 3.85 -7.05
C SER A 92 -15.95 2.36 -7.11
N TYR A 93 -15.84 1.67 -5.97
CA TYR A 93 -15.65 0.22 -5.94
C TYR A 93 -16.86 -0.55 -6.49
N LEU A 94 -18.09 -0.11 -6.18
CA LEU A 94 -19.30 -0.73 -6.74
C LEU A 94 -19.32 -0.60 -8.26
N VAL A 95 -19.05 0.59 -8.80
CA VAL A 95 -18.98 0.81 -10.25
C VAL A 95 -17.87 -0.04 -10.87
N GLY A 96 -16.69 -0.10 -10.24
CA GLY A 96 -15.56 -0.92 -10.70
C GLY A 96 -15.89 -2.41 -10.73
N TYR A 97 -16.61 -2.93 -9.73
CA TYR A 97 -17.05 -4.32 -9.70
C TYR A 97 -17.99 -4.66 -10.86
N PHE A 98 -18.96 -3.79 -11.17
CA PHE A 98 -19.90 -4.05 -12.27
C PHE A 98 -19.33 -3.83 -13.67
N THR A 99 -18.27 -3.03 -13.82
CA THR A 99 -17.72 -2.65 -15.13
C THR A 99 -16.37 -3.31 -15.41
N LEU A 100 -15.37 -3.09 -14.55
CA LEU A 100 -13.99 -3.50 -14.79
C LEU A 100 -13.78 -5.01 -14.59
N VAL A 101 -14.39 -5.61 -13.57
CA VAL A 101 -14.24 -7.05 -13.30
C VAL A 101 -14.78 -7.91 -14.45
N PRO A 102 -16.03 -7.75 -14.94
CA PRO A 102 -16.51 -8.56 -16.07
C PRO A 102 -15.79 -8.27 -17.39
N LEU A 103 -15.25 -7.06 -17.55
CA LEU A 103 -14.46 -6.69 -18.72
C LEU A 103 -13.08 -7.38 -18.74
N LEU A 104 -12.35 -7.36 -17.62
CA LEU A 104 -10.95 -7.81 -17.56
C LEU A 104 -10.79 -9.31 -17.33
N THR A 105 -11.72 -9.94 -16.60
CA THR A 105 -11.66 -11.38 -16.28
C THR A 105 -11.56 -12.30 -17.51
N PRO A 106 -12.36 -12.13 -18.60
CA PRO A 106 -12.30 -13.03 -19.76
C PRO A 106 -11.05 -12.85 -20.62
N LEU A 107 -10.42 -11.66 -20.59
CA LEU A 107 -9.24 -11.34 -21.41
C LEU A 107 -7.96 -12.02 -20.89
N ARG A 108 -7.98 -12.57 -19.67
CA ARG A 108 -6.86 -13.28 -19.03
C ARG A 108 -5.52 -12.54 -19.00
N LEU A 109 -5.54 -11.21 -19.10
CA LEU A 109 -4.35 -10.36 -19.14
C LEU A 109 -3.54 -10.42 -17.85
N THR A 110 -2.25 -10.15 -17.96
CA THR A 110 -1.32 -10.14 -16.81
C THR A 110 -1.24 -8.76 -16.16
N SER A 111 -1.57 -7.71 -16.92
CA SER A 111 -1.54 -6.32 -16.46
C SER A 111 -2.67 -5.51 -17.10
N VAL A 112 -3.22 -4.55 -16.37
CA VAL A 112 -4.20 -3.58 -16.89
C VAL A 112 -3.61 -2.75 -18.04
N TYR A 113 -2.29 -2.58 -18.08
CA TYR A 113 -1.61 -1.87 -19.17
C TYR A 113 -1.74 -2.60 -20.52
N GLU A 114 -1.82 -3.93 -20.51
CA GLU A 114 -2.01 -4.75 -21.71
C GLU A 114 -3.38 -4.46 -22.34
N TYR A 115 -4.42 -4.26 -21.52
CA TYR A 115 -5.74 -3.86 -21.99
C TYR A 115 -5.71 -2.48 -22.67
N LEU A 116 -5.01 -1.52 -22.06
CA LEU A 116 -4.89 -0.17 -22.63
C LEU A 116 -4.16 -0.18 -23.97
N GLN A 117 -3.15 -1.04 -24.15
CA GLN A 117 -2.43 -1.20 -25.41
C GLN A 117 -3.30 -1.81 -26.53
N LEU A 118 -4.21 -2.73 -26.17
CA LEU A 118 -5.14 -3.33 -27.13
C LEU A 118 -6.21 -2.32 -27.60
N ARG A 119 -6.64 -1.40 -26.71
CA ARG A 119 -7.72 -0.46 -27.02
C ARG A 119 -7.23 0.87 -27.61
N ILE A 120 -6.04 1.32 -27.22
CA ILE A 120 -5.50 2.64 -27.54
C ILE A 120 -4.11 2.47 -28.16
N LYS A 121 -3.79 3.25 -29.21
CA LYS A 121 -2.46 3.27 -29.81
C LYS A 121 -1.41 3.60 -28.74
N TRP A 122 -0.29 2.87 -28.73
CA TRP A 122 0.80 3.00 -27.75
C TRP A 122 1.20 4.45 -27.40
N SER A 123 1.29 5.33 -28.40
CA SER A 123 1.59 6.76 -28.19
C SER A 123 0.60 7.45 -27.24
N ASN A 124 -0.69 7.17 -27.40
CA ASN A 124 -1.75 7.78 -26.61
C ASN A 124 -1.88 7.14 -25.21
N VAL A 125 -1.49 5.87 -25.06
CA VAL A 125 -1.42 5.22 -23.74
C VAL A 125 -0.35 5.89 -22.88
N ILE A 126 0.84 6.15 -23.44
CA ILE A 126 1.94 6.80 -22.71
C ILE A 126 1.54 8.22 -22.30
N VAL A 127 0.86 8.96 -23.18
CA VAL A 127 0.40 10.33 -22.90
C VAL A 127 -0.69 10.35 -21.81
N PHE A 128 -1.60 9.38 -21.79
CA PHE A 128 -2.64 9.30 -20.76
C PHE A 128 -2.12 8.79 -19.42
N LEU A 129 -1.16 7.86 -19.44
CA LEU A 129 -0.62 7.23 -18.24
C LEU A 129 0.45 8.10 -17.55
N SER A 130 1.24 8.86 -18.31
CA SER A 130 2.33 9.67 -17.77
C SER A 130 1.91 10.67 -16.70
N PRO A 131 0.83 11.46 -16.81
CA PRO A 131 0.45 12.40 -15.75
C PRO A 131 0.06 11.66 -14.45
N VAL A 132 -0.66 10.53 -14.55
CA VAL A 132 -1.08 9.75 -13.39
C VAL A 132 0.13 9.15 -12.67
N VAL A 133 1.09 8.60 -13.41
CA VAL A 133 2.31 8.04 -12.84
C VAL A 133 3.16 9.14 -12.20
N VAL A 134 3.31 10.28 -12.86
CA VAL A 134 4.08 11.41 -12.33
C VAL A 134 3.44 11.94 -11.05
N GLU A 135 2.11 12.11 -11.02
CA GLU A 135 1.38 12.56 -9.84
C GLU A 135 1.62 11.62 -8.65
N VAL A 136 1.45 10.31 -8.85
CA VAL A 136 1.67 9.32 -7.80
C VAL A 136 3.12 9.33 -7.31
N VAL A 137 4.09 9.38 -8.22
CA VAL A 137 5.52 9.41 -7.85
C VAL A 137 5.86 10.69 -7.08
N VAL A 138 5.37 11.85 -7.52
CA VAL A 138 5.62 13.12 -6.84
C VAL A 138 5.05 13.11 -5.43
N VAL A 139 3.80 12.67 -5.25
CA VAL A 139 3.18 12.58 -3.93
C VAL A 139 3.97 11.65 -3.00
N VAL A 140 4.34 10.46 -3.49
CA VAL A 140 5.10 9.49 -2.70
C VAL A 140 6.48 10.05 -2.32
N VAL A 141 7.21 10.64 -3.27
CA VAL A 141 8.54 11.20 -3.01
C VAL A 141 8.47 12.35 -2.01
N VAL A 142 7.50 13.26 -2.15
CA VAL A 142 7.31 14.39 -1.22
C VAL A 142 7.01 13.89 0.19
N VAL A 143 6.11 12.92 0.33
CA VAL A 143 5.77 12.34 1.64
C VAL A 143 6.96 11.62 2.26
N VAL A 144 7.69 10.81 1.48
CA VAL A 144 8.88 10.10 1.97
C VAL A 144 9.94 11.09 2.44
N ILE A 145 10.23 12.14 1.66
CA ILE A 145 11.19 13.18 2.06
C ILE A 145 10.73 13.86 3.36
N PHE A 146 9.46 14.24 3.45
CA PHE A 146 8.90 14.87 4.65
C PHE A 146 9.06 13.98 5.89
N VAL A 147 8.68 12.71 5.79
CA VAL A 147 8.81 11.75 6.90
C VAL A 147 10.27 11.54 7.30
N VAL A 148 11.17 11.35 6.33
CA VAL A 148 12.61 11.17 6.61
C VAL A 148 13.18 12.41 7.31
N VAL A 149 12.85 13.61 6.86
CA VAL A 149 13.32 14.85 7.50
C VAL A 149 12.81 14.95 8.94
N VAL A 150 11.52 14.70 9.17
CA VAL A 150 10.94 14.74 10.53
C VAL A 150 11.62 13.71 11.43
N VAL A 151 11.84 12.48 10.97
CA VAL A 151 12.51 11.43 11.74
C VAL A 151 13.94 11.84 12.08
N VAL A 152 14.71 12.34 11.10
CA VAL A 152 16.09 12.79 11.33
C VAL A 152 16.13 13.92 12.35
N VAL A 153 15.26 14.92 12.23
CA VAL A 153 15.19 16.05 13.18
C VAL A 153 14.85 15.56 14.59
N VAL A 154 13.85 14.69 14.73
CA VAL A 154 13.45 14.13 16.04
C VAL A 154 14.60 13.33 16.66
N VAL A 155 15.25 12.45 15.88
CA VAL A 155 16.38 11.66 16.37
C VAL A 155 17.53 12.57 16.82
N VAL A 156 17.88 13.58 16.02
CA VAL A 156 18.95 14.54 16.37
C VAL A 156 18.59 15.29 17.65
N VAL A 157 17.37 15.81 17.79
CA VAL A 157 16.92 16.53 18.99
C VAL A 157 16.96 15.62 20.22
N VAL A 158 16.43 14.39 20.12
CA VAL A 158 16.42 13.44 21.23
C VAL A 158 17.84 13.06 21.65
N VAL A 159 18.73 12.79 20.69
CA VAL A 159 20.13 12.46 20.99
C VAL A 159 20.86 13.64 21.63
N VAL A 160 20.67 14.86 21.12
CA VAL A 160 21.29 16.06 21.70
C VAL A 160 20.79 16.32 23.11
N VAL A 161 19.48 16.20 23.35
CA VAL A 161 18.88 16.38 24.69
C VAL A 161 19.29 15.26 25.65
N ALA A 162 19.52 14.04 25.18
CA ALA A 162 19.97 12.93 26.02
C ALA A 162 21.46 13.01 26.40
N VAL A 163 22.25 13.83 25.69
CA VAL A 163 23.70 14.00 25.91
C VAL A 163 24.03 15.25 26.74
N VAL A 164 23.07 16.18 26.91
CA VAL A 164 23.17 17.40 27.74
C VAL A 164 22.50 17.19 29.08
#